data_AF-A0A930MKB8-F1
#
_entry.id   AF-A0A930MKB8-F1
#
_cell.length_a   1.000
_cell.length_b   1.000
_cell.length_c   1.000
_cell.angle_alpha   90.00
_cell.angle_beta   90.00
_cell.angle_gamma   90.00
#
_symmetry.space_group_name_H-M   'P 1'
#
loop_
_entity.id
_entity.type
_entity.pdbx_description
1 polymer ?
#
loop_
_entity_poly.entity_id
_entity_poly.type
_entity_poly.pdbx_seq_one_letter_code
_entity_poly.pdbx_strand_id
1 'polypeptide(L)'
;NHAGSAARNYRVDSDTVSGKGKIKARPIDANDIVNVLQFKEASKVYDGTDVIKYNGSSASADLINYLASAKININGKEVDLKTDLRIDDKKENTHYADKDAHGEATQNNLTYHLNYVGNNFAVRGSIDKTNAKGKILRKEITATVNGPLTKEYDATRAVYDAADSSIKTFHKSDLSRQNQVDRPDELVTIHGLVAGDSATNATTATFDNKNVGTDKTVTYDVKIDPANADNYHISIATITKRGNEITPRRLTMKFRNVDKIYDGTAENDDVRAYTDTADDRKVLERDHITFNADDNVDGLTDVDSRYGDVTNGAFTDNPNAGAHKVRYQNISSAMNALLGNAGANYKIADEVLGDGTINKATVGRNSFDFVFDRADKEYDGTAVVYGKNHSTDLVTNLNMDETQPTHSKVTWQDKNGHTLTRTLRNNDVKAITGEYRDGKNALVHVSTDPDNPNPVGYHLVMNADNFTFNDTGMYDVSGA
;
A
#
# COMPACT_ATOMS: atom_id res chain seq x y z
N ASN A 1 105.71 43.77 20.53
CA ASN A 1 106.65 44.92 20.48
C ASN A 1 105.81 46.20 20.38
N HIS A 2 105.81 47.16 21.30
CA HIS A 2 107.00 47.77 21.92
C HIS A 2 107.50 47.12 23.21
N ALA A 3 108.35 46.12 23.01
CA ALA A 3 109.43 45.76 23.91
C ALA A 3 110.59 45.43 22.99
N GLY A 4 111.51 46.38 22.83
CA GLY A 4 112.77 46.11 22.15
C GLY A 4 113.52 44.98 22.87
N SER A 5 114.17 44.14 22.08
CA SER A 5 115.27 43.23 22.44
C SER A 5 115.03 41.89 23.17
N ALA A 6 113.81 41.48 23.54
CA ALA A 6 113.57 40.12 24.11
C ALA A 6 112.86 39.12 23.17
N ALA A 7 112.49 39.53 21.95
CA ALA A 7 111.71 38.70 21.02
C ALA A 7 112.52 37.64 20.24
N ARG A 8 113.76 37.31 20.64
CA ARG A 8 114.68 36.47 19.86
C ARG A 8 114.75 34.98 20.25
N ASN A 9 113.99 34.52 21.26
CA ASN A 9 114.06 33.12 21.73
C ASN A 9 112.79 32.28 21.55
N TYR A 10 111.76 32.78 20.86
CA TYR A 10 110.56 31.99 20.58
C TYR A 10 110.18 32.08 19.11
N ARG A 11 110.14 30.91 18.46
CA ARG A 11 109.57 30.73 17.12
C ARG A 11 108.12 30.29 17.32
N VAL A 12 107.17 31.11 16.87
CA VAL A 12 105.77 30.68 16.74
C VAL A 12 105.71 29.89 15.44
N ASP A 13 105.70 28.56 15.52
CA ASP A 13 105.74 27.68 14.34
C ASP A 13 104.40 27.62 13.58
N SER A 14 103.34 28.30 14.08
CA SER A 14 102.06 28.50 13.40
C SER A 14 101.23 29.58 14.11
N ASP A 15 100.64 30.52 13.37
CA ASP A 15 99.67 31.51 13.88
C ASP A 15 98.27 30.92 14.11
N THR A 16 98.11 29.61 13.89
CA THR A 16 96.87 28.87 14.18
C THR A 16 97.15 27.70 15.11
N VAL A 17 96.57 27.76 16.30
CA VAL A 17 96.54 26.67 17.27
C VAL A 17 95.11 26.13 17.30
N SER A 18 94.91 24.86 16.95
CA SER A 18 93.58 24.23 17.02
C SER A 18 93.37 23.58 18.39
N GLY A 19 92.39 24.06 19.15
CA GLY A 19 91.89 23.40 20.36
C GLY A 19 90.63 22.58 20.09
N LYS A 20 90.45 21.44 20.75
CA LYS A 20 89.20 20.68 20.71
C LYS A 20 88.19 21.30 21.69
N GLY A 21 87.07 21.82 21.19
CA GLY A 21 85.95 22.33 21.98
C GLY A 21 84.64 21.60 21.65
N LYS A 22 83.70 21.54 22.60
CA LYS A 22 82.35 20.99 22.41
C LYS A 22 81.31 22.10 22.54
N ILE A 23 80.49 22.30 21.51
CA ILE A 23 79.30 23.16 21.59
C ILE A 23 78.18 22.35 22.25
N LYS A 24 77.58 22.89 23.32
CA LYS A 24 76.44 22.27 24.00
C LYS A 24 75.13 22.81 23.39
N ALA A 25 74.14 21.93 23.24
CA ALA A 25 72.80 22.33 22.82
C ALA A 25 72.21 23.35 23.81
N ARG A 26 71.56 24.40 23.30
CA ARG A 26 70.91 25.44 24.12
C ARG A 26 69.57 24.91 24.65
N PRO A 27 69.31 24.93 25.97
CA PRO A 27 67.98 24.62 26.49
C PRO A 27 66.94 25.63 25.97
N ILE A 28 65.78 25.13 25.54
CA ILE A 28 64.65 25.96 25.13
C ILE A 28 63.33 25.31 25.52
N ASP A 29 62.30 26.11 25.78
CA ASP A 29 60.96 25.60 26.06
C ASP A 29 60.22 25.34 24.73
N ALA A 30 59.42 24.28 24.66
CA ALA A 30 58.65 23.96 23.46
C ALA A 30 57.69 25.09 23.08
N ASN A 31 57.16 25.85 24.05
CA ASN A 31 56.28 26.99 23.77
C ASN A 31 56.98 28.10 22.97
N ASP A 32 58.29 28.29 23.14
CA ASP A 32 59.06 29.25 22.34
C ASP A 32 59.05 28.88 20.86
N ILE A 33 58.99 27.57 20.56
CA ILE A 33 58.86 27.05 19.20
C ILE A 33 57.39 27.16 18.73
N VAL A 34 56.44 26.65 19.52
CA VAL A 34 55.00 26.61 19.15
C VAL A 34 54.45 28.00 18.80
N ASN A 35 54.89 29.04 19.52
CA ASN A 35 54.43 30.42 19.31
C ASN A 35 54.88 31.02 17.97
N VAL A 36 55.94 30.50 17.35
CA VAL A 36 56.44 30.98 16.05
C VAL A 36 56.04 30.09 14.88
N LEU A 37 55.37 28.95 15.12
CA LEU A 37 54.90 28.06 14.06
C LEU A 37 53.73 28.69 13.30
N GLN A 38 53.90 28.82 11.99
CA GLN A 38 52.84 29.21 11.07
C GLN A 38 52.54 28.07 10.11
N PHE A 39 51.28 27.64 10.06
CA PHE A 39 50.82 26.60 9.16
C PHE A 39 49.96 27.20 8.04
N LYS A 40 50.08 26.62 6.85
CA LYS A 40 49.07 26.75 5.79
C LYS A 40 47.81 26.02 6.22
N GLU A 41 46.66 26.42 5.67
CA GLU A 41 45.43 25.67 5.85
C GLU A 41 45.58 24.27 5.24
N ALA A 42 45.24 23.24 6.02
CA ALA A 42 45.24 21.87 5.55
C ALA A 42 43.96 21.50 4.82
N SER A 43 44.05 20.60 3.84
CA SER A 43 42.89 20.15 3.07
C SER A 43 43.04 18.70 2.64
N LYS A 44 41.98 17.91 2.84
CA LYS A 44 41.83 16.53 2.36
C LYS A 44 40.42 16.31 1.85
N VAL A 45 40.23 15.29 1.01
CA VAL A 45 38.89 14.77 0.70
C VAL A 45 38.47 13.79 1.80
N TYR A 46 37.19 13.82 2.18
CA TYR A 46 36.62 12.91 3.16
C TYR A 46 36.92 11.45 2.79
N ASP A 47 37.50 10.72 3.75
CA ASP A 47 37.92 9.32 3.61
C ASP A 47 37.52 8.49 4.83
N GLY A 48 36.61 9.00 5.65
CA GLY A 48 36.17 8.38 6.90
C GLY A 48 37.16 8.45 8.05
N THR A 49 38.26 9.20 7.93
CA THR A 49 39.28 9.34 8.99
C THR A 49 39.55 10.79 9.35
N ASP A 50 39.99 11.03 10.57
CA ASP A 50 40.47 12.29 11.12
C ASP A 50 41.95 12.58 10.80
N VAL A 51 42.61 11.70 10.04
CA VAL A 51 44.03 11.82 9.71
C VAL A 51 44.26 12.98 8.74
N ILE A 52 45.20 13.87 9.07
CA ILE A 52 45.64 14.96 8.18
C ILE A 52 46.40 14.38 6.98
N LYS A 53 46.16 14.90 5.78
CA LYS A 53 46.83 14.47 4.56
C LYS A 53 47.27 15.66 3.73
N TYR A 54 48.47 15.60 3.16
CA TYR A 54 48.97 16.52 2.14
C TYR A 54 48.97 15.80 0.78
N ASN A 55 48.19 16.29 -0.19
CA ASN A 55 48.02 15.66 -1.50
C ASN A 55 47.69 14.14 -1.41
N GLY A 56 46.89 13.76 -0.41
CA GLY A 56 46.47 12.37 -0.17
C GLY A 56 47.43 11.52 0.69
N SER A 57 48.64 12.02 0.99
CA SER A 57 49.62 11.32 1.84
C SER A 57 49.57 11.82 3.29
N SER A 58 49.64 10.90 4.25
CA SER A 58 49.76 11.21 5.68
C SER A 58 51.22 11.07 6.19
N ALA A 59 52.19 10.83 5.31
CA ALA A 59 53.57 10.62 5.73
C ALA A 59 54.20 11.92 6.27
N SER A 60 55.04 11.80 7.29
CA SER A 60 55.76 12.95 7.91
C SER A 60 56.46 13.85 6.88
N ALA A 61 57.06 13.25 5.86
CA ALA A 61 57.77 13.95 4.78
C ALA A 61 56.86 14.82 3.90
N ASP A 62 55.57 14.50 3.82
CA ASP A 62 54.58 15.27 3.07
C ASP A 62 53.87 16.28 3.96
N LEU A 63 53.51 15.89 5.19
CA LEU A 63 52.82 16.76 6.14
C LEU A 63 53.62 18.03 6.45
N ILE A 64 54.96 17.93 6.52
CA ILE A 64 55.84 19.09 6.79
C ILE A 64 55.66 20.23 5.77
N ASN A 65 55.10 19.97 4.59
CA ASN A 65 54.80 20.99 3.59
C ASN A 65 53.69 21.97 4.01
N TYR A 66 52.90 21.63 5.02
CA TYR A 66 51.97 22.56 5.66
C TYR A 66 52.66 23.58 6.58
N LEU A 67 53.85 23.28 7.11
CA LEU A 67 54.61 24.24 7.90
C LEU A 67 55.13 25.37 6.98
N ALA A 68 54.53 26.55 7.10
CA ALA A 68 54.90 27.72 6.31
C ALA A 68 56.20 28.35 6.85
N SER A 69 56.25 28.58 8.17
CA SER A 69 57.35 29.25 8.87
C SER A 69 57.56 28.67 10.28
N ALA A 70 58.83 28.62 10.72
CA ALA A 70 59.24 28.21 12.06
C ALA A 70 60.50 28.99 12.50
N LYS A 71 60.42 30.33 12.45
CA LYS A 71 61.55 31.23 12.67
C LYS A 71 61.57 31.73 14.11
N ILE A 72 62.57 31.32 14.87
CA ILE A 72 62.74 31.70 16.28
C ILE A 72 63.83 32.74 16.45
N ASN A 73 63.66 33.69 17.38
CA ASN A 73 64.67 34.69 17.68
C ASN A 73 65.54 34.26 18.86
N ILE A 74 66.84 34.12 18.63
CA ILE A 74 67.86 33.74 19.60
C ILE A 74 68.83 34.93 19.74
N ASN A 75 68.69 35.69 20.82
CA ASN A 75 69.57 36.82 21.16
C ASN A 75 69.67 37.88 20.03
N GLY A 76 68.56 38.19 19.36
CA GLY A 76 68.51 39.15 18.27
C GLY A 76 68.78 38.58 16.88
N LYS A 77 69.08 37.27 16.78
CA LYS A 77 69.28 36.57 15.51
C LYS A 77 68.15 35.59 15.23
N GLU A 78 67.57 35.69 14.04
CA GLU A 78 66.58 34.72 13.55
C GLU A 78 67.27 33.39 13.20
N VAL A 79 66.68 32.29 13.68
CA VAL A 79 67.06 30.92 13.38
C VAL A 79 65.83 30.23 12.80
N ASP A 80 65.93 29.71 11.58
CA ASP A 80 64.87 28.94 10.96
C ASP A 80 64.97 27.47 11.40
N LEU A 81 63.90 26.95 12.01
CA LEU A 81 63.83 25.58 12.50
C LEU A 81 63.16 24.63 11.51
N LYS A 82 62.75 25.09 10.33
CA LYS A 82 61.93 24.30 9.40
C LYS A 82 62.57 22.96 8.99
N THR A 83 63.89 22.93 8.81
CA THR A 83 64.64 21.69 8.49
C THR A 83 64.93 20.80 9.70
N ASP A 84 64.83 21.37 10.90
CA ASP A 84 65.09 20.70 12.17
C ASP A 84 63.81 20.13 12.81
N LEU A 85 62.65 20.30 12.16
CA LEU A 85 61.35 19.83 12.64
C LEU A 85 60.79 18.74 11.71
N ARG A 86 60.15 17.75 12.31
CA ARG A 86 59.34 16.73 11.63
C ARG A 86 57.96 16.68 12.24
N ILE A 87 56.92 16.59 11.41
CA ILE A 87 55.56 16.35 11.91
C ILE A 87 55.42 14.86 12.18
N ASP A 88 54.88 14.50 13.35
CA ASP A 88 54.54 13.10 13.66
C ASP A 88 53.35 12.68 12.79
N ASP A 89 53.48 11.54 12.10
CA ASP A 89 52.45 10.98 11.21
C ASP A 89 51.51 10.01 11.91
N LYS A 90 51.68 9.80 13.21
CA LYS A 90 50.74 9.06 14.05
C LYS A 90 49.46 9.86 14.28
N LYS A 91 48.32 9.23 13.98
CA LYS A 91 47.00 9.86 14.09
C LYS A 91 46.67 10.31 15.51
N GLU A 92 47.17 9.64 16.54
CA GLU A 92 46.96 10.03 17.93
C GLU A 92 47.61 11.37 18.30
N ASN A 93 48.56 11.83 17.48
CA ASN A 93 49.35 13.03 17.73
C ASN A 93 49.06 14.15 16.70
N THR A 94 48.74 13.78 15.46
CA THR A 94 48.46 14.72 14.36
C THR A 94 47.16 14.36 13.66
N HIS A 95 46.11 15.14 13.92
CA HIS A 95 44.75 14.84 13.46
C HIS A 95 43.82 16.07 13.46
N TYR A 96 42.69 15.93 12.79
CA TYR A 96 41.49 16.75 13.01
C TYR A 96 40.78 16.28 14.30
N ALA A 97 40.09 17.15 15.02
CA ALA A 97 39.35 16.74 16.23
C ALA A 97 38.21 15.75 15.93
N ASP A 98 37.68 15.78 14.71
CA ASP A 98 36.70 14.84 14.20
C ASP A 98 36.95 14.57 12.70
N LYS A 99 36.28 13.56 12.17
CA LYS A 99 36.48 13.09 10.78
C LYS A 99 35.59 13.81 9.76
N ASP A 100 34.64 14.63 10.20
CA ASP A 100 33.53 15.07 9.36
C ASP A 100 33.88 16.32 8.54
N ALA A 101 33.26 16.45 7.37
CA ALA A 101 33.52 17.55 6.44
C ALA A 101 32.86 18.86 6.85
N HIS A 102 31.85 18.81 7.74
CA HIS A 102 31.08 19.98 8.21
C HIS A 102 30.60 20.89 7.07
N GLY A 103 30.13 20.27 5.98
CA GLY A 103 29.71 21.01 4.80
C GLY A 103 30.81 21.84 4.14
N GLU A 104 32.05 21.36 4.26
CA GLU A 104 33.25 22.02 3.76
C GLU A 104 33.60 23.35 4.48
N ALA A 105 33.11 23.54 5.70
CA ALA A 105 33.51 24.68 6.52
C ALA A 105 35.01 24.62 6.89
N THR A 106 35.66 25.77 6.97
CA THR A 106 37.00 25.87 7.58
C THR A 106 36.88 25.64 9.09
N GLN A 107 37.71 24.74 9.60
CA GLN A 107 37.73 24.31 10.99
C GLN A 107 39.03 24.80 11.66
N ASN A 108 38.95 25.16 12.95
CA ASN A 108 40.10 25.51 13.78
C ASN A 108 40.34 24.42 14.85
N ASN A 109 40.35 23.15 14.43
CA ASN A 109 40.34 21.99 15.32
C ASN A 109 41.45 20.97 14.99
N LEU A 110 42.47 21.37 14.24
CA LEU A 110 43.60 20.50 13.91
C LEU A 110 44.69 20.60 14.98
N THR A 111 45.29 19.46 15.27
CA THR A 111 46.50 19.34 16.08
C THR A 111 47.62 18.81 15.22
N TYR A 112 48.79 19.44 15.30
CA TYR A 112 50.05 18.91 14.77
C TYR A 112 51.02 18.69 15.93
N HIS A 113 51.52 17.46 16.08
CA HIS A 113 52.67 17.18 16.93
C HIS A 113 53.96 17.24 16.11
N LEU A 114 54.98 17.90 16.64
CA LEU A 114 56.27 18.04 15.98
C LEU A 114 57.41 17.50 16.84
N ASN A 115 58.33 16.81 16.17
CA ASN A 115 59.57 16.33 16.76
C ASN A 115 60.73 17.24 16.31
N TYR A 116 61.51 17.74 17.27
CA TYR A 116 62.79 18.41 16.98
C TYR A 116 63.88 17.36 16.74
N VAL A 117 64.43 17.35 15.53
CA VAL A 117 65.49 16.43 15.09
C VAL A 117 66.84 17.12 14.88
N GLY A 118 66.90 18.45 15.10
CA GLY A 118 68.14 19.21 15.06
C GLY A 118 69.04 18.95 16.28
N ASN A 119 70.25 19.49 16.24
CA ASN A 119 71.25 19.30 17.30
C ASN A 119 71.56 20.56 18.11
N ASN A 120 70.97 21.70 17.73
CA ASN A 120 71.32 23.01 18.30
C ASN A 120 70.59 23.30 19.61
N PHE A 121 69.41 22.70 19.81
CA PHE A 121 68.56 22.94 20.97
C PHE A 121 68.28 21.67 21.76
N ALA A 122 68.20 21.79 23.08
CA ALA A 122 67.65 20.78 23.97
C ALA A 122 66.24 21.22 24.36
N VAL A 123 65.25 20.77 23.60
CA VAL A 123 63.85 21.17 23.75
C VAL A 123 63.22 20.49 24.97
N ARG A 124 62.53 21.27 25.81
CA ARG A 124 61.76 20.78 26.96
C ARG A 124 60.27 20.93 26.69
N GLY A 125 59.51 19.84 26.86
CA GLY A 125 58.07 19.81 26.60
C GLY A 125 57.72 19.28 25.21
N SER A 126 56.41 19.25 24.92
CA SER A 126 55.85 18.78 23.65
C SER A 126 55.62 19.95 22.68
N ILE A 127 55.96 19.77 21.41
CA ILE A 127 55.75 20.79 20.37
C ILE A 127 54.41 20.51 19.68
N ASP A 128 53.33 20.89 20.34
CA ASP A 128 51.97 20.70 19.83
C ASP A 128 51.38 22.02 19.33
N LYS A 129 51.09 22.08 18.03
CA LYS A 129 50.32 23.19 17.45
C LYS A 129 48.85 22.79 17.41
N THR A 130 48.09 23.26 18.39
CA THR A 130 46.63 23.09 18.46
C THR A 130 45.89 24.24 17.77
N ASN A 131 44.60 24.01 17.49
CA ASN A 131 43.70 24.96 16.82
C ASN A 131 44.23 25.46 15.47
N ALA A 132 44.97 24.60 14.76
CA ALA A 132 45.39 24.89 13.40
C ALA A 132 44.19 24.88 12.45
N LYS A 133 44.29 25.63 11.35
CA LYS A 133 43.25 25.73 10.33
C LYS A 133 43.30 24.55 9.38
N GLY A 134 42.14 23.97 9.09
CA GLY A 134 42.01 22.99 8.03
C GLY A 134 40.58 22.87 7.55
N LYS A 135 40.42 22.18 6.44
CA LYS A 135 39.15 21.94 5.77
C LYS A 135 39.12 20.48 5.30
N ILE A 136 37.97 19.84 5.40
CA ILE A 136 37.74 18.52 4.81
C ILE A 136 36.71 18.73 3.69
N LEU A 137 37.09 18.38 2.46
CA LEU A 137 36.23 18.47 1.27
C LEU A 137 35.30 17.26 1.23
N ARG A 138 34.08 17.48 0.75
CA ARG A 138 33.11 16.39 0.61
C ARG A 138 33.59 15.38 -0.42
N LYS A 139 33.28 14.10 -0.19
CA LYS A 139 33.57 13.04 -1.16
C LYS A 139 32.46 12.97 -2.20
N GLU A 140 32.82 13.00 -3.47
CA GLU A 140 31.87 12.78 -4.57
C GLU A 140 31.31 11.35 -4.54
N ILE A 141 29.98 11.25 -4.65
CA ILE A 141 29.25 9.99 -4.82
C ILE A 141 28.27 10.10 -5.97
N THR A 142 28.03 8.97 -6.64
CA THR A 142 27.11 8.87 -7.78
C THR A 142 26.03 7.83 -7.51
N ALA A 143 24.94 7.87 -8.26
CA ALA A 143 23.83 6.94 -8.11
C ALA A 143 23.40 6.35 -9.45
N THR A 144 23.04 5.06 -9.45
CA THR A 144 22.49 4.36 -10.61
C THR A 144 21.12 3.81 -10.26
N VAL A 145 20.09 4.11 -11.07
CA VAL A 145 18.75 3.52 -10.91
C VAL A 145 18.78 2.04 -11.29
N ASN A 146 18.23 1.19 -10.42
CA ASN A 146 18.36 -0.26 -10.51
C ASN A 146 17.49 -0.92 -11.60
N GLY A 147 16.53 -0.19 -12.17
CA GLY A 147 15.75 -0.65 -13.31
C GLY A 147 14.38 0.01 -13.42
N PRO A 148 13.62 -0.27 -14.49
CA PRO A 148 12.24 0.18 -14.62
C PRO A 148 11.34 -0.54 -13.60
N LEU A 149 10.30 0.15 -13.18
CA LEU A 149 9.35 -0.29 -12.15
C LEU A 149 7.97 -0.62 -12.75
N THR A 150 7.26 -1.53 -12.09
CA THR A 150 5.84 -1.80 -12.31
C THR A 150 5.13 -1.90 -10.96
N LYS A 151 3.91 -1.38 -10.87
CA LYS A 151 3.06 -1.55 -9.68
C LYS A 151 1.61 -1.76 -10.06
N GLU A 152 0.86 -2.40 -9.20
CA GLU A 152 -0.60 -2.38 -9.28
C GLU A 152 -1.11 -1.05 -8.73
N TYR A 153 -2.17 -0.51 -9.34
CA TYR A 153 -2.76 0.75 -8.92
C TYR A 153 -3.14 0.72 -7.43
N ASP A 154 -2.75 1.75 -6.68
CA ASP A 154 -2.98 1.87 -5.23
C ASP A 154 -3.44 3.27 -4.80
N ALA A 155 -3.91 4.05 -5.77
CA ALA A 155 -4.30 5.44 -5.62
C ALA A 155 -3.20 6.41 -5.15
N THR A 156 -1.92 6.01 -5.15
CA THR A 156 -0.79 6.86 -4.77
C THR A 156 0.21 7.08 -5.91
N ARG A 157 1.04 8.12 -5.74
CA ARG A 157 2.23 8.35 -6.57
C ARG A 157 3.49 7.71 -6.01
N ALA A 158 3.45 7.20 -4.78
CA ALA A 158 4.65 6.68 -4.13
C ALA A 158 5.11 5.39 -4.82
N VAL A 159 6.43 5.18 -4.89
CA VAL A 159 6.99 3.90 -5.34
C VAL A 159 6.91 2.87 -4.20
N TYR A 160 7.25 3.25 -2.98
CA TYR A 160 7.14 2.40 -1.81
C TYR A 160 6.83 3.27 -0.59
N ASP A 161 6.15 2.67 0.40
CA ASP A 161 5.97 3.22 1.74
C ASP A 161 5.92 2.04 2.71
N ALA A 162 6.90 1.97 3.63
CA ALA A 162 7.00 0.85 4.56
C ALA A 162 5.82 0.78 5.56
N ALA A 163 5.09 1.89 5.76
CA ALA A 163 3.91 1.93 6.61
C ALA A 163 2.63 1.47 5.89
N ASP A 164 2.68 1.24 4.57
CA ASP A 164 1.51 0.96 3.77
C ASP A 164 1.64 -0.27 2.88
N SER A 165 1.02 -1.36 3.36
CA SER A 165 0.91 -2.65 2.67
C SER A 165 0.24 -2.60 1.30
N SER A 166 -0.58 -1.59 1.02
CA SER A 166 -1.31 -1.51 -0.25
C SER A 166 -0.41 -1.07 -1.42
N ILE A 167 0.75 -0.48 -1.12
CA ILE A 167 1.73 -0.05 -2.11
C ILE A 167 2.66 -1.21 -2.43
N LYS A 168 2.48 -1.79 -3.61
CA LYS A 168 3.23 -2.96 -4.08
C LYS A 168 3.87 -2.66 -5.43
N THR A 169 5.14 -2.26 -5.38
CA THR A 169 5.95 -1.98 -6.57
C THR A 169 7.05 -3.03 -6.72
N PHE A 170 7.33 -3.40 -7.96
CA PHE A 170 8.33 -4.40 -8.34
C PHE A 170 9.18 -3.86 -9.46
N HIS A 171 10.39 -4.40 -9.65
CA HIS A 171 11.11 -4.20 -10.89
C HIS A 171 10.41 -4.96 -12.03
N LYS A 172 10.38 -4.38 -13.25
CA LYS A 172 9.74 -5.07 -14.40
C LYS A 172 10.42 -6.38 -14.77
N SER A 173 11.68 -6.57 -14.37
CA SER A 173 12.41 -7.83 -14.52
C SER A 173 11.91 -8.92 -13.57
N ASP A 174 11.24 -8.58 -12.47
CA ASP A 174 10.65 -9.55 -11.54
C ASP A 174 9.21 -9.89 -11.97
N LEU A 175 9.12 -10.83 -12.91
CA LEU A 175 7.84 -11.35 -13.38
C LEU A 175 7.12 -12.21 -12.32
N SER A 176 7.85 -12.71 -11.32
CA SER A 176 7.31 -13.53 -10.24
C SER A 176 6.66 -12.70 -9.13
N ARG A 177 6.93 -11.38 -9.11
CA ARG A 177 6.49 -10.44 -8.07
C ARG A 177 6.86 -10.91 -6.66
N GLN A 178 8.05 -11.47 -6.50
CA GLN A 178 8.55 -11.98 -5.22
C GLN A 178 9.38 -10.95 -4.46
N ASN A 179 10.09 -10.09 -5.19
CA ASN A 179 11.00 -9.08 -4.66
C ASN A 179 10.36 -7.70 -4.84
N GLN A 180 9.49 -7.38 -3.88
CA GLN A 180 8.92 -6.04 -3.78
C GLN A 180 10.03 -5.02 -3.54
N VAL A 181 9.89 -3.84 -4.13
CA VAL A 181 10.67 -2.66 -3.79
C VAL A 181 10.17 -2.14 -2.44
N ASP A 182 10.91 -2.42 -1.37
CA ASP A 182 10.52 -2.09 0.02
C ASP A 182 11.53 -1.17 0.75
N ARG A 183 12.67 -0.86 0.12
CA ARG A 183 13.73 -0.04 0.71
C ARG A 183 14.51 0.77 -0.34
N PRO A 184 15.22 1.85 0.07
CA PRO A 184 15.97 2.71 -0.84
C PRO A 184 17.00 2.00 -1.72
N ASP A 185 17.66 0.97 -1.20
CA ASP A 185 18.69 0.20 -1.92
C ASP A 185 18.16 -0.52 -3.15
N GLU A 186 16.85 -0.76 -3.22
CA GLU A 186 16.21 -1.38 -4.38
C GLU A 186 15.86 -0.33 -5.44
N LEU A 187 15.76 0.95 -5.08
CA LEU A 187 15.58 2.03 -6.05
C LEU A 187 16.87 2.36 -6.80
N VAL A 188 17.95 2.60 -6.06
CA VAL A 188 19.23 3.07 -6.59
C VAL A 188 20.41 2.42 -5.88
N THR A 189 21.47 2.20 -6.63
CA THR A 189 22.79 1.84 -6.10
C THR A 189 23.64 3.10 -5.97
N ILE A 190 24.10 3.41 -4.76
CA ILE A 190 25.03 4.52 -4.50
C ILE A 190 26.48 4.03 -4.61
N HIS A 191 27.31 4.75 -5.35
CA HIS A 191 28.72 4.45 -5.57
C HIS A 191 29.61 5.51 -4.93
N GLY A 192 30.77 5.08 -4.40
CA GLY A 192 31.80 5.97 -3.87
C GLY A 192 31.75 6.18 -2.36
N LEU A 193 30.80 5.58 -1.64
CA LEU A 193 30.78 5.58 -0.17
C LEU A 193 32.08 5.02 0.40
N VAL A 194 32.52 5.56 1.52
CA VAL A 194 33.69 5.07 2.26
C VAL A 194 33.30 3.77 2.97
N ALA A 195 34.08 2.71 2.77
CA ALA A 195 33.77 1.43 3.39
C ALA A 195 33.86 1.52 4.93
N GLY A 196 32.80 1.08 5.61
CA GLY A 196 32.74 1.01 7.07
C GLY A 196 32.33 2.30 7.79
N ASP A 197 31.95 3.37 7.07
CA ASP A 197 31.55 4.64 7.68
C ASP A 197 30.05 4.72 8.06
N SER A 198 29.30 3.63 7.85
CA SER A 198 27.87 3.50 8.16
C SER A 198 26.94 4.40 7.36
N ALA A 199 27.41 5.06 6.29
CA ALA A 199 26.54 5.81 5.41
C ALA A 199 25.56 4.86 4.69
N THR A 200 24.27 5.23 4.67
CA THR A 200 23.19 4.41 4.09
C THR A 200 22.38 5.20 3.06
N ASN A 201 21.82 4.48 2.10
CA ASN A 201 20.94 5.06 1.10
C ASN A 201 19.59 5.42 1.72
N ALA A 202 19.12 6.64 1.48
CA ALA A 202 17.81 7.13 1.93
C ALA A 202 16.93 7.61 0.77
N THR A 203 17.30 7.27 -0.47
CA THR A 203 16.60 7.67 -1.70
C THR A 203 15.11 7.37 -1.65
N THR A 204 14.30 8.32 -2.12
CA THR A 204 12.85 8.15 -2.32
C THR A 204 12.50 8.27 -3.79
N ALA A 205 11.39 7.68 -4.22
CA ALA A 205 10.95 7.75 -5.62
C ALA A 205 9.43 7.91 -5.75
N THR A 206 9.00 8.65 -6.77
CA THR A 206 7.58 8.91 -7.04
C THR A 206 7.25 8.86 -8.53
N PHE A 207 6.10 8.31 -8.87
CA PHE A 207 5.50 8.39 -10.20
C PHE A 207 5.00 9.81 -10.50
N ASP A 208 4.99 10.16 -11.78
CA ASP A 208 4.46 11.42 -12.32
C ASP A 208 2.99 11.69 -11.96
N ASN A 209 2.16 10.66 -11.97
CA ASN A 209 0.78 10.65 -11.49
C ASN A 209 0.37 9.23 -11.07
N LYS A 210 -0.74 9.12 -10.33
CA LYS A 210 -1.22 7.84 -9.79
C LYS A 210 -1.91 6.94 -10.82
N ASN A 211 -2.34 7.48 -11.97
CA ASN A 211 -3.22 6.76 -12.90
C ASN A 211 -2.49 5.64 -13.63
N VAL A 212 -3.25 4.60 -13.97
CA VAL A 212 -2.82 3.48 -14.81
C VAL A 212 -2.22 3.96 -16.12
N GLY A 213 -1.15 3.31 -16.56
CA GLY A 213 -0.53 3.60 -17.84
C GLY A 213 0.86 2.99 -17.99
N THR A 214 1.33 2.97 -19.23
CA THR A 214 2.68 2.56 -19.61
C THR A 214 3.57 3.79 -19.84
N ASP A 215 4.88 3.56 -19.99
CA ASP A 215 5.91 4.60 -20.18
C ASP A 215 5.86 5.75 -19.16
N LYS A 216 5.51 5.39 -17.92
CA LYS A 216 5.35 6.32 -16.81
C LYS A 216 6.71 6.87 -16.39
N THR A 217 6.76 8.14 -16.02
CA THR A 217 7.98 8.75 -15.49
C THR A 217 8.04 8.57 -13.98
N VAL A 218 9.17 8.08 -13.47
CA VAL A 218 9.49 8.04 -12.03
C VAL A 218 10.63 9.01 -11.77
N THR A 219 10.46 9.86 -10.77
CA THR A 219 11.47 10.79 -10.26
C THR A 219 12.05 10.24 -8.97
N TYR A 220 13.37 10.09 -8.94
CA TYR A 220 14.17 9.62 -7.81
C TYR A 220 14.84 10.84 -7.16
N ASP A 221 14.61 11.00 -5.87
CA ASP A 221 15.26 11.98 -4.98
C ASP A 221 16.38 11.25 -4.24
N VAL A 222 17.58 11.32 -4.82
CA VAL A 222 18.78 10.59 -4.38
C VAL A 222 19.35 11.29 -3.16
N LYS A 223 19.44 10.54 -2.06
CA LYS A 223 19.98 11.01 -0.78
C LYS A 223 20.57 9.86 0.02
N ILE A 224 21.46 10.21 0.94
CA ILE A 224 21.98 9.31 1.98
C ILE A 224 21.41 9.73 3.33
N ASP A 225 21.71 8.96 4.38
CA ASP A 225 21.28 9.30 5.73
C ASP A 225 21.75 10.71 6.15
N PRO A 226 20.93 11.44 6.94
CA PRO A 226 21.28 12.78 7.38
C PRO A 226 22.57 12.88 8.21
N ALA A 227 22.98 11.81 8.90
CA ALA A 227 24.17 11.84 9.76
C ALA A 227 25.46 11.88 8.94
N ASN A 228 25.45 11.38 7.71
CA ASN A 228 26.59 11.40 6.80
C ASN A 228 26.44 12.42 5.65
N ALA A 229 25.29 13.07 5.50
CA ALA A 229 25.01 13.97 4.38
C ALA A 229 26.06 15.08 4.19
N ASP A 230 26.61 15.61 5.29
CA ASP A 230 27.62 16.68 5.21
C ASP A 230 28.99 16.22 4.73
N ASN A 231 29.26 14.91 4.74
CA ASN A 231 30.54 14.31 4.34
C ASN A 231 30.62 14.03 2.83
N TYR A 232 29.50 14.08 2.13
CA TYR A 232 29.39 13.65 0.75
C TYR A 232 28.77 14.72 -0.15
N HIS A 233 29.16 14.72 -1.42
CA HIS A 233 28.52 15.49 -2.47
C HIS A 233 27.92 14.52 -3.49
N ILE A 234 26.60 14.58 -3.66
CA ILE A 234 25.87 13.73 -4.62
C ILE A 234 25.89 14.44 -5.97
N SER A 235 26.60 13.87 -6.95
CA SER A 235 26.79 14.54 -8.24
C SER A 235 25.46 14.78 -8.99
N ILE A 236 24.47 13.90 -8.80
CA ILE A 236 23.11 14.04 -9.36
C ILE A 236 22.08 13.64 -8.30
N ALA A 237 21.49 14.65 -7.64
CA ALA A 237 20.50 14.44 -6.59
C ALA A 237 19.09 14.10 -7.12
N THR A 238 18.77 14.44 -8.36
CA THR A 238 17.47 14.10 -8.97
C THR A 238 17.67 13.35 -10.28
N ILE A 239 17.10 12.15 -10.36
CA ILE A 239 17.14 11.32 -11.57
C ILE A 239 15.69 11.08 -12.03
N THR A 240 15.42 11.23 -13.33
CA THR A 240 14.13 10.85 -13.92
C THR A 240 14.31 9.69 -14.89
N LYS A 241 13.42 8.70 -14.80
CA LYS A 241 13.40 7.53 -15.71
C LYS A 241 12.01 7.27 -16.25
N ARG A 242 11.96 6.99 -17.55
CA ARG A 242 10.78 6.52 -18.28
C ARG A 242 10.75 4.99 -18.37
N GLY A 243 9.72 4.43 -19.01
CA GLY A 243 9.55 2.98 -19.17
C GLY A 243 8.91 2.25 -17.98
N ASN A 244 8.42 2.99 -16.98
CA ASN A 244 7.73 2.40 -15.83
C ASN A 244 6.24 2.17 -16.16
N GLU A 245 5.53 1.46 -15.29
CA GLU A 245 4.14 1.08 -15.53
C GLU A 245 3.30 1.03 -14.24
N ILE A 246 2.06 1.49 -14.32
CA ILE A 246 1.03 1.24 -13.32
C ILE A 246 -0.05 0.39 -13.99
N THR A 247 -0.27 -0.83 -13.51
CA THR A 247 -1.30 -1.74 -14.03
C THR A 247 -2.63 -1.54 -13.30
N PRO A 248 -3.78 -1.78 -13.95
CA PRO A 248 -5.07 -1.71 -13.26
C PRO A 248 -5.14 -2.60 -12.03
N ARG A 249 -5.78 -2.10 -10.96
CA ARG A 249 -6.10 -2.92 -9.79
C ARG A 249 -7.24 -3.87 -10.14
N ARG A 250 -7.01 -5.18 -10.00
CA ARG A 250 -8.09 -6.15 -10.13
C ARG A 250 -8.93 -6.14 -8.88
N LEU A 251 -10.22 -5.89 -9.02
CA LEU A 251 -11.16 -5.82 -7.91
C LEU A 251 -12.28 -6.84 -8.13
N THR A 252 -12.46 -7.74 -7.17
CA THR A 252 -13.60 -8.66 -7.13
C THR A 252 -14.42 -8.33 -5.90
N MET A 253 -15.57 -7.70 -6.10
CA MET A 253 -16.51 -7.43 -5.01
C MET A 253 -17.08 -8.75 -4.47
N LYS A 254 -17.34 -8.79 -3.17
CA LYS A 254 -18.11 -9.86 -2.53
C LYS A 254 -19.44 -9.30 -2.05
N PHE A 255 -20.42 -10.16 -1.84
CA PHE A 255 -21.74 -9.77 -1.37
C PHE A 255 -22.09 -10.56 -0.12
N ARG A 256 -22.74 -9.90 0.84
CA ARG A 256 -23.21 -10.56 2.06
C ARG A 256 -24.26 -11.61 1.73
N ASN A 257 -24.43 -12.59 2.61
CA ASN A 257 -25.56 -13.51 2.51
C ASN A 257 -26.86 -12.74 2.72
N VAL A 258 -27.83 -13.03 1.88
CA VAL A 258 -29.12 -12.33 1.86
C VAL A 258 -30.28 -13.29 2.09
N ASP A 259 -31.36 -12.75 2.62
CA ASP A 259 -32.60 -13.49 2.81
C ASP A 259 -33.82 -12.61 2.52
N LYS A 260 -34.84 -13.26 1.96
CA LYS A 260 -36.17 -12.68 1.77
C LYS A 260 -37.25 -13.68 2.16
N ILE A 261 -38.47 -13.20 2.32
CA ILE A 261 -39.65 -14.07 2.38
C ILE A 261 -40.14 -14.29 0.95
N TYR A 262 -40.63 -15.50 0.67
CA TYR A 262 -41.21 -15.86 -0.62
C TYR A 262 -42.27 -14.85 -1.03
N ASP A 263 -42.04 -14.23 -2.18
CA ASP A 263 -42.96 -13.32 -2.85
C ASP A 263 -43.31 -13.73 -4.27
N GLY A 264 -42.72 -14.83 -4.73
CA GLY A 264 -42.90 -15.33 -6.09
C GLY A 264 -42.06 -14.58 -7.12
N THR A 265 -41.09 -13.76 -6.72
CA THR A 265 -40.08 -13.19 -7.62
C THR A 265 -38.69 -13.68 -7.23
N ALA A 266 -37.83 -13.77 -8.23
CA ALA A 266 -36.41 -14.05 -8.01
C ALA A 266 -35.62 -12.77 -7.66
N GLU A 267 -36.26 -11.60 -7.58
CA GLU A 267 -35.54 -10.33 -7.38
C GLU A 267 -35.00 -10.21 -5.95
N ASN A 268 -33.81 -9.63 -5.84
CA ASN A 268 -33.15 -9.35 -4.57
C ASN A 268 -32.85 -7.85 -4.44
N ASP A 269 -33.53 -7.18 -3.51
CA ASP A 269 -33.29 -5.75 -3.25
C ASP A 269 -32.17 -5.49 -2.22
N ASP A 270 -31.66 -6.54 -1.59
CA ASP A 270 -30.59 -6.45 -0.60
C ASP A 270 -29.21 -6.58 -1.26
N VAL A 271 -28.61 -5.46 -1.62
CA VAL A 271 -27.28 -5.41 -2.27
C VAL A 271 -26.25 -4.84 -1.29
N ARG A 272 -25.63 -5.73 -0.51
CA ARG A 272 -24.56 -5.39 0.44
C ARG A 272 -23.20 -5.88 -0.06
N ALA A 273 -22.53 -5.06 -0.87
CA ALA A 273 -21.21 -5.36 -1.43
C ALA A 273 -20.08 -5.00 -0.46
N TYR A 274 -19.00 -5.77 -0.43
CA TYR A 274 -17.79 -5.52 0.37
C TYR A 274 -16.53 -6.02 -0.36
N THR A 275 -15.35 -5.68 0.16
CA THR A 275 -14.06 -6.19 -0.33
C THR A 275 -13.48 -7.23 0.62
N ASP A 276 -12.81 -8.26 0.10
CA ASP A 276 -12.25 -9.36 0.91
C ASP A 276 -10.83 -9.10 1.42
N THR A 277 -10.15 -8.06 0.93
CA THR A 277 -8.81 -7.68 1.39
C THR A 277 -8.76 -6.27 1.99
N ALA A 278 -7.94 -6.12 3.04
CA ALA A 278 -7.70 -4.81 3.65
C ALA A 278 -6.99 -3.83 2.70
N ASP A 279 -6.16 -4.34 1.77
CA ASP A 279 -5.48 -3.50 0.79
C ASP A 279 -6.46 -2.91 -0.23
N ASP A 280 -7.42 -3.70 -0.74
CA ASP A 280 -8.44 -3.19 -1.66
C ASP A 280 -9.31 -2.12 -0.98
N ARG A 281 -9.71 -2.35 0.28
CA ARG A 281 -10.44 -1.36 1.08
C ARG A 281 -9.66 -0.05 1.19
N LYS A 282 -8.39 -0.10 1.60
CA LYS A 282 -7.53 1.10 1.71
C LYS A 282 -7.44 1.87 0.39
N VAL A 283 -7.29 1.16 -0.73
CA VAL A 283 -7.15 1.79 -2.05
C VAL A 283 -8.47 2.43 -2.50
N LEU A 284 -9.60 1.77 -2.26
CA LEU A 284 -10.93 2.33 -2.52
C LEU A 284 -11.22 3.56 -1.65
N GLU A 285 -10.88 3.54 -0.36
CA GLU A 285 -11.04 4.69 0.55
C GLU A 285 -10.21 5.90 0.09
N ARG A 286 -9.00 5.66 -0.45
CA ARG A 286 -8.18 6.71 -1.05
C ARG A 286 -8.77 7.31 -2.32
N ASP A 287 -9.58 6.54 -3.03
CA ASP A 287 -10.39 7.00 -4.16
C ASP A 287 -11.81 7.38 -3.73
N HIS A 288 -12.00 7.71 -2.45
CA HIS A 288 -13.21 8.30 -1.87
C HIS A 288 -14.44 7.38 -1.82
N ILE A 289 -14.26 6.07 -1.91
CA ILE A 289 -15.32 5.12 -1.58
C ILE A 289 -15.46 5.04 -0.06
N THR A 290 -16.69 5.20 0.41
CA THR A 290 -17.04 5.05 1.82
C THR A 290 -17.63 3.66 2.08
N PHE A 291 -17.41 3.17 3.31
CA PHE A 291 -18.01 1.94 3.80
C PHE A 291 -18.90 2.27 5.00
N ASN A 292 -20.07 1.64 5.07
CA ASN A 292 -21.00 1.81 6.19
C ASN A 292 -20.55 1.03 7.43
N ALA A 293 -21.34 1.09 8.51
CA ALA A 293 -21.02 0.46 9.79
C ALA A 293 -20.86 -1.07 9.72
N ASP A 294 -21.39 -1.71 8.67
CA ASP A 294 -21.31 -3.16 8.43
C ASP A 294 -20.21 -3.52 7.39
N ASP A 295 -19.29 -2.59 7.13
CA ASP A 295 -18.21 -2.69 6.14
C ASP A 295 -18.69 -2.92 4.70
N ASN A 296 -19.91 -2.52 4.37
CA ASN A 296 -20.42 -2.59 3.01
C ASN A 296 -20.17 -1.25 2.29
N VAL A 297 -19.93 -1.29 0.97
CA VAL A 297 -19.80 -0.09 0.13
C VAL A 297 -21.08 0.74 0.26
N ASP A 298 -20.92 2.00 0.64
CA ASP A 298 -22.03 2.94 0.81
C ASP A 298 -22.42 3.58 -0.54
N GLY A 299 -23.71 3.79 -0.75
CA GLY A 299 -24.24 4.42 -1.97
C GLY A 299 -24.19 3.57 -3.24
N LEU A 300 -23.88 2.27 -3.16
CA LEU A 300 -23.90 1.39 -4.35
C LEU A 300 -25.33 1.17 -4.86
N THR A 301 -25.59 1.57 -6.10
CA THR A 301 -26.88 1.42 -6.78
C THR A 301 -26.74 0.66 -8.11
N ASP A 302 -27.86 0.29 -8.73
CA ASP A 302 -27.93 -0.23 -10.11
C ASP A 302 -27.21 -1.57 -10.35
N VAL A 303 -27.03 -2.37 -9.30
CA VAL A 303 -26.63 -3.79 -9.42
C VAL A 303 -27.88 -4.63 -9.63
N ASP A 304 -27.97 -5.36 -10.75
CA ASP A 304 -29.05 -6.35 -10.95
C ASP A 304 -28.76 -7.56 -10.07
N SER A 305 -29.71 -7.94 -9.21
CA SER A 305 -29.53 -9.00 -8.24
C SER A 305 -30.72 -9.96 -8.21
N ARG A 306 -30.45 -11.25 -8.41
CA ARG A 306 -31.49 -12.28 -8.55
C ARG A 306 -31.12 -13.60 -7.87
N TYR A 307 -32.08 -14.24 -7.22
CA TYR A 307 -32.02 -15.59 -6.69
C TYR A 307 -32.16 -16.63 -7.81
N GLY A 308 -31.40 -17.70 -7.72
CA GLY A 308 -31.46 -18.77 -8.71
C GLY A 308 -30.55 -19.93 -8.44
N ASP A 309 -30.64 -20.92 -9.32
CA ASP A 309 -29.85 -22.13 -9.25
C ASP A 309 -28.79 -22.14 -10.34
N VAL A 310 -27.65 -22.77 -10.04
CA VAL A 310 -26.58 -22.97 -11.00
C VAL A 310 -26.52 -24.44 -11.37
N THR A 311 -26.93 -24.76 -12.59
CA THR A 311 -26.86 -26.12 -13.13
C THR A 311 -25.92 -26.12 -14.33
N ASN A 312 -24.90 -26.99 -14.30
CA ASN A 312 -23.87 -27.07 -15.35
C ASN A 312 -23.21 -25.72 -15.69
N GLY A 313 -23.06 -24.85 -14.69
CA GLY A 313 -22.46 -23.51 -14.86
C GLY A 313 -23.40 -22.44 -15.42
N ALA A 314 -24.65 -22.78 -15.75
CA ALA A 314 -25.66 -21.81 -16.18
C ALA A 314 -26.53 -21.41 -14.98
N PHE A 315 -26.72 -20.10 -14.81
CA PHE A 315 -27.61 -19.53 -13.80
C PHE A 315 -29.04 -19.44 -14.35
N THR A 316 -30.03 -19.89 -13.58
CA THR A 316 -31.45 -19.75 -13.89
C THR A 316 -32.19 -19.21 -12.68
N ASP A 317 -32.97 -18.15 -12.89
CA ASP A 317 -33.81 -17.53 -11.86
C ASP A 317 -34.71 -18.59 -11.20
N ASN A 318 -34.69 -18.64 -9.86
CA ASN A 318 -35.57 -19.52 -9.09
C ASN A 318 -36.26 -18.70 -8.00
N PRO A 319 -37.57 -18.41 -8.13
CA PRO A 319 -38.31 -17.63 -7.16
C PRO A 319 -38.85 -18.46 -5.98
N ASN A 320 -38.64 -19.78 -5.96
CA ASN A 320 -39.22 -20.65 -4.93
C ASN A 320 -38.46 -20.55 -3.60
N ALA A 321 -39.10 -20.99 -2.51
CA ALA A 321 -38.46 -21.02 -1.21
C ALA A 321 -37.37 -22.10 -1.15
N GLY A 322 -36.24 -21.77 -0.52
CA GLY A 322 -35.07 -22.61 -0.46
C GLY A 322 -33.77 -21.83 -0.33
N ALA A 323 -32.67 -22.57 -0.22
CA ALA A 323 -31.33 -22.01 -0.34
C ALA A 323 -30.93 -21.95 -1.82
N HIS A 324 -30.46 -20.79 -2.26
CA HIS A 324 -30.15 -20.51 -3.66
C HIS A 324 -28.81 -19.77 -3.77
N LYS A 325 -28.30 -19.70 -5.00
CA LYS A 325 -27.30 -18.69 -5.35
C LYS A 325 -27.99 -17.36 -5.60
N VAL A 326 -27.24 -16.28 -5.43
CA VAL A 326 -27.68 -14.94 -5.82
C VAL A 326 -26.69 -14.40 -6.82
N ARG A 327 -27.15 -14.13 -8.05
CA ARG A 327 -26.35 -13.52 -9.09
C ARG A 327 -26.41 -12.00 -8.94
N TYR A 328 -25.25 -11.36 -8.91
CA TYR A 328 -25.10 -9.91 -8.95
C TYR A 328 -24.43 -9.54 -10.27
N GLN A 329 -25.07 -8.69 -11.08
CA GLN A 329 -24.58 -8.22 -12.38
C GLN A 329 -24.50 -6.68 -12.42
N ASN A 330 -23.85 -6.13 -13.45
CA ASN A 330 -23.62 -4.69 -13.63
C ASN A 330 -22.76 -4.06 -12.51
N ILE A 331 -21.97 -4.88 -11.81
CA ILE A 331 -21.12 -4.47 -10.68
C ILE A 331 -20.09 -3.44 -11.14
N SER A 332 -19.53 -3.63 -12.32
CA SER A 332 -18.46 -2.74 -12.82
C SER A 332 -18.97 -1.34 -13.10
N SER A 333 -20.16 -1.21 -13.71
CA SER A 333 -20.80 0.08 -13.97
C SER A 333 -21.19 0.78 -12.66
N ALA A 334 -21.81 0.05 -11.73
CA ALA A 334 -22.22 0.57 -10.43
C ALA A 334 -21.02 1.11 -9.63
N MET A 335 -19.94 0.34 -9.53
CA MET A 335 -18.72 0.78 -8.86
C MET A 335 -18.05 1.95 -9.58
N ASN A 336 -18.01 1.96 -10.91
CA ASN A 336 -17.44 3.06 -11.68
C ASN A 336 -18.23 4.37 -11.52
N ALA A 337 -19.54 4.30 -11.32
CA ALA A 337 -20.34 5.48 -11.00
C ALA A 337 -19.90 6.14 -9.69
N LEU A 338 -19.54 5.33 -8.67
CA LEU A 338 -19.00 5.83 -7.40
C LEU A 338 -17.54 6.32 -7.52
N LEU A 339 -16.70 5.56 -8.23
CA LEU A 339 -15.28 5.89 -8.41
C LEU A 339 -15.04 7.09 -9.33
N GLY A 340 -16.01 7.44 -10.16
CA GLY A 340 -15.89 8.49 -11.18
C GLY A 340 -14.66 8.29 -12.05
N ASN A 341 -13.81 9.32 -12.14
CA ASN A 341 -12.58 9.27 -12.94
C ASN A 341 -11.59 8.18 -12.48
N ALA A 342 -11.62 7.78 -11.20
CA ALA A 342 -10.73 6.74 -10.70
C ALA A 342 -11.10 5.36 -11.26
N GLY A 343 -12.34 5.15 -11.73
CA GLY A 343 -12.82 3.87 -12.25
C GLY A 343 -11.96 3.30 -13.40
N ALA A 344 -11.37 4.17 -14.23
CA ALA A 344 -10.46 3.78 -15.31
C ALA A 344 -9.17 3.08 -14.82
N ASN A 345 -8.86 3.18 -13.52
CA ASN A 345 -7.70 2.55 -12.90
C ASN A 345 -7.98 1.14 -12.35
N TYR A 346 -9.23 0.69 -12.40
CA TYR A 346 -9.65 -0.61 -11.88
C TYR A 346 -10.07 -1.55 -13.01
N LYS A 347 -9.91 -2.85 -12.75
CA LYS A 347 -10.55 -3.92 -13.52
C LYS A 347 -11.49 -4.66 -12.58
N ILE A 348 -12.77 -4.32 -12.66
CA ILE A 348 -13.82 -4.80 -11.75
C ILE A 348 -14.55 -5.96 -12.43
N ALA A 349 -14.73 -7.08 -11.71
CA ALA A 349 -15.58 -8.17 -12.19
C ALA A 349 -17.05 -7.73 -12.26
N ASP A 350 -17.70 -7.94 -13.40
CA ASP A 350 -19.06 -7.44 -13.63
C ASP A 350 -20.16 -8.38 -13.10
N GLU A 351 -19.83 -9.65 -12.90
CA GLU A 351 -20.73 -10.66 -12.34
C GLU A 351 -20.05 -11.43 -11.21
N VAL A 352 -20.78 -11.63 -10.10
CA VAL A 352 -20.39 -12.47 -8.97
C VAL A 352 -21.61 -13.25 -8.46
N LEU A 353 -21.38 -14.48 -8.01
CA LEU A 353 -22.37 -15.28 -7.30
C LEU A 353 -22.15 -15.18 -5.79
N GLY A 354 -23.20 -14.81 -5.06
CA GLY A 354 -23.32 -14.94 -3.60
C GLY A 354 -24.25 -16.07 -3.21
N ASP A 355 -24.55 -16.13 -1.92
CA ASP A 355 -25.47 -17.10 -1.31
C ASP A 355 -26.68 -16.38 -0.73
N GLY A 356 -27.85 -17.00 -0.82
CA GLY A 356 -29.05 -16.45 -0.23
C GLY A 356 -30.14 -17.48 0.06
N THR A 357 -31.15 -17.07 0.81
CA THR A 357 -32.29 -17.94 1.16
C THR A 357 -33.61 -17.22 0.92
N ILE A 358 -34.51 -17.87 0.19
CA ILE A 358 -35.92 -17.48 0.13
C ILE A 358 -36.65 -18.29 1.20
N ASN A 359 -37.08 -17.64 2.27
CA ASN A 359 -37.84 -18.25 3.35
C ASN A 359 -39.29 -18.47 2.93
N LYS A 360 -39.91 -19.55 3.41
CA LYS A 360 -41.34 -19.80 3.14
C LYS A 360 -42.21 -18.68 3.73
N ALA A 361 -43.27 -18.34 3.01
CA ALA A 361 -44.28 -17.40 3.50
C ALA A 361 -45.23 -18.11 4.48
N THR A 362 -45.51 -17.48 5.62
CA THR A 362 -46.49 -18.02 6.59
C THR A 362 -47.90 -17.59 6.20
N VAL A 363 -48.79 -18.56 6.01
CA VAL A 363 -50.17 -18.35 5.52
C VAL A 363 -51.16 -19.22 6.31
N GLY A 364 -52.43 -18.86 6.23
CA GLY A 364 -53.55 -19.66 6.71
C GLY A 364 -54.80 -19.43 5.87
N ARG A 365 -55.96 -19.94 6.27
CA ARG A 365 -57.21 -19.82 5.50
C ARG A 365 -57.50 -18.40 5.02
N ASN A 366 -57.36 -17.42 5.92
CA ASN A 366 -57.66 -16.02 5.63
C ASN A 366 -56.65 -15.35 4.70
N SER A 367 -55.51 -16.00 4.44
CA SER A 367 -54.54 -15.55 3.44
C SER A 367 -55.02 -15.77 2.02
N PHE A 368 -55.98 -16.69 1.79
CA PHE A 368 -56.37 -17.09 0.45
C PHE A 368 -57.76 -16.57 0.09
N ASP A 369 -57.83 -15.90 -1.05
CA ASP A 369 -59.06 -15.55 -1.74
C ASP A 369 -59.16 -16.45 -2.97
N PHE A 370 -60.03 -17.46 -2.93
CA PHE A 370 -60.18 -18.42 -4.03
C PHE A 370 -61.36 -18.01 -4.90
N VAL A 371 -61.08 -17.72 -6.16
CA VAL A 371 -62.07 -17.36 -7.17
C VAL A 371 -62.09 -18.47 -8.21
N PHE A 372 -63.23 -19.10 -8.39
CA PHE A 372 -63.41 -20.15 -9.38
C PHE A 372 -64.16 -19.61 -10.59
N ASP A 373 -63.72 -20.05 -11.77
CA ASP A 373 -64.51 -19.93 -12.97
C ASP A 373 -65.65 -20.95 -12.95
N ARG A 374 -66.71 -20.64 -13.69
CA ARG A 374 -67.90 -21.48 -13.77
C ARG A 374 -67.55 -22.88 -14.31
N ALA A 375 -67.92 -23.90 -13.54
CA ALA A 375 -67.79 -25.30 -13.94
C ALA A 375 -69.07 -25.76 -14.67
N ASP A 376 -69.01 -25.80 -15.99
CA ASP A 376 -70.09 -26.32 -16.83
C ASP A 376 -69.82 -27.75 -17.29
N LYS A 377 -70.87 -28.57 -17.28
CA LYS A 377 -70.84 -29.90 -17.89
C LYS A 377 -72.17 -30.24 -18.55
N GLU A 378 -72.11 -31.11 -19.55
CA GLU A 378 -73.28 -31.83 -20.00
C GLU A 378 -73.71 -32.86 -18.96
N TYR A 379 -75.00 -33.13 -18.90
CA TYR A 379 -75.55 -34.10 -17.96
C TYR A 379 -75.02 -35.51 -18.23
N ASP A 380 -74.33 -36.08 -17.25
CA ASP A 380 -73.70 -37.41 -17.33
C ASP A 380 -74.16 -38.36 -16.21
N GLY A 381 -75.09 -37.92 -15.35
CA GLY A 381 -75.55 -38.69 -14.19
C GLY A 381 -74.48 -38.89 -13.11
N THR A 382 -73.42 -38.08 -13.08
CA THR A 382 -72.38 -38.12 -12.04
C THR A 382 -72.34 -36.81 -11.23
N ALA A 383 -71.70 -36.83 -10.06
CA ALA A 383 -71.40 -35.62 -9.28
C ALA A 383 -70.01 -35.04 -9.61
N VAL A 384 -69.28 -35.69 -10.52
CA VAL A 384 -67.90 -35.32 -10.89
C VAL A 384 -67.90 -33.95 -11.54
N VAL A 385 -66.94 -33.13 -11.11
CA VAL A 385 -66.62 -31.82 -11.68
C VAL A 385 -65.38 -31.99 -12.54
N TYR A 386 -65.40 -31.39 -13.73
CA TYR A 386 -64.25 -31.30 -14.60
C TYR A 386 -63.70 -29.88 -14.62
N GLY A 387 -62.40 -29.77 -14.84
CA GLY A 387 -61.73 -28.53 -15.19
C GLY A 387 -62.20 -27.98 -16.54
N LYS A 388 -61.70 -26.80 -16.92
CA LYS A 388 -61.96 -26.20 -18.24
C LYS A 388 -61.65 -27.19 -19.36
N ASN A 389 -62.45 -27.14 -20.42
CA ASN A 389 -62.35 -28.04 -21.58
C ASN A 389 -62.40 -29.53 -21.21
N HIS A 390 -63.16 -29.89 -20.17
CA HIS A 390 -63.31 -31.26 -19.68
C HIS A 390 -62.00 -31.87 -19.15
N SER A 391 -61.11 -31.04 -18.61
CA SER A 391 -59.86 -31.47 -17.99
C SER A 391 -60.13 -32.26 -16.71
N THR A 392 -59.34 -33.32 -16.44
CA THR A 392 -59.34 -33.98 -15.14
C THR A 392 -58.61 -33.18 -14.06
N ASP A 393 -57.89 -32.14 -14.45
CA ASP A 393 -57.22 -31.22 -13.55
C ASP A 393 -58.13 -30.02 -13.23
N LEU A 394 -58.71 -30.05 -12.04
CA LEU A 394 -59.65 -29.02 -11.57
C LEU A 394 -58.93 -27.69 -11.26
N VAL A 395 -57.58 -27.63 -11.23
CA VAL A 395 -56.87 -26.36 -11.00
C VAL A 395 -57.18 -25.36 -12.11
N THR A 396 -57.54 -25.85 -13.29
CA THR A 396 -57.95 -25.03 -14.44
C THR A 396 -59.24 -24.24 -14.20
N ASN A 397 -60.06 -24.63 -13.21
CA ASN A 397 -61.22 -23.85 -12.77
C ASN A 397 -60.85 -22.77 -11.76
N LEU A 398 -59.68 -22.85 -11.12
CA LEU A 398 -59.22 -21.79 -10.23
C LEU A 398 -58.76 -20.62 -11.10
N ASN A 399 -59.44 -19.48 -11.01
CA ASN A 399 -59.13 -18.30 -11.81
C ASN A 399 -57.80 -17.73 -11.31
N MET A 400 -56.75 -17.87 -12.11
CA MET A 400 -55.40 -17.34 -11.85
C MET A 400 -54.98 -16.31 -12.90
N ASP A 401 -55.93 -15.80 -13.70
CA ASP A 401 -55.65 -14.80 -14.73
C ASP A 401 -55.56 -13.42 -14.08
N GLU A 402 -54.34 -12.94 -13.89
CA GLU A 402 -54.07 -11.63 -13.27
C GLU A 402 -54.69 -10.45 -14.03
N THR A 403 -55.04 -10.63 -15.31
CA THR A 403 -55.68 -9.60 -16.12
C THR A 403 -57.17 -9.43 -15.78
N GLN A 404 -57.78 -10.40 -15.11
CA GLN A 404 -59.17 -10.34 -14.67
C GLN A 404 -59.28 -9.60 -13.32
N PRO A 405 -60.31 -8.75 -13.13
CA PRO A 405 -60.51 -8.04 -11.86
C PRO A 405 -60.79 -8.98 -10.69
N THR A 406 -61.37 -10.16 -10.97
CA THR A 406 -61.65 -11.24 -10.03
C THR A 406 -60.78 -12.43 -10.35
N HIS A 407 -59.70 -12.61 -9.59
CA HIS A 407 -58.81 -13.77 -9.68
C HIS A 407 -58.37 -14.16 -8.27
N SER A 408 -57.92 -15.41 -8.15
CA SER A 408 -57.52 -16.02 -6.89
C SER A 408 -56.21 -15.41 -6.40
N LYS A 409 -56.17 -15.03 -5.13
CA LYS A 409 -55.04 -14.34 -4.52
C LYS A 409 -54.58 -15.03 -3.25
N VAL A 410 -53.32 -14.83 -2.93
CA VAL A 410 -52.72 -15.17 -1.65
C VAL A 410 -52.08 -13.91 -1.06
N THR A 411 -52.31 -13.72 0.23
CA THR A 411 -51.90 -12.55 1.00
C THR A 411 -51.17 -12.97 2.27
N TRP A 412 -49.98 -12.44 2.49
CA TRP A 412 -49.17 -12.73 3.69
C TRP A 412 -48.37 -11.49 4.10
N GLN A 413 -47.63 -11.57 5.20
CA GLN A 413 -46.74 -10.50 5.65
C GLN A 413 -45.28 -10.83 5.38
N ASP A 414 -44.51 -9.84 4.91
CA ASP A 414 -43.07 -9.93 4.80
C ASP A 414 -42.37 -9.85 6.18
N LYS A 415 -41.04 -9.89 6.19
CA LYS A 415 -40.23 -9.85 7.43
C LYS A 415 -40.36 -8.54 8.20
N ASN A 416 -40.84 -7.48 7.55
CA ASN A 416 -41.05 -6.15 8.09
C ASN A 416 -42.53 -5.91 8.48
N GLY A 417 -43.40 -6.90 8.32
CA GLY A 417 -44.84 -6.81 8.61
C GLY A 417 -45.68 -6.18 7.50
N HIS A 418 -45.12 -5.98 6.30
CA HIS A 418 -45.83 -5.42 5.16
C HIS A 418 -46.71 -6.49 4.52
N THR A 419 -47.96 -6.15 4.24
CA THR A 419 -48.88 -7.04 3.54
C THR A 419 -48.50 -7.14 2.06
N LEU A 420 -48.14 -8.34 1.63
CA LEU A 420 -47.92 -8.70 0.24
C LEU A 420 -49.13 -9.48 -0.27
N THR A 421 -49.58 -9.15 -1.48
CA THR A 421 -50.67 -9.83 -2.16
C THR A 421 -50.21 -10.21 -3.56
N ARG A 422 -50.45 -11.44 -3.96
CA ARG A 422 -50.15 -11.93 -5.31
C ARG A 422 -51.27 -12.83 -5.81
N THR A 423 -51.45 -12.89 -7.12
CA THR A 423 -52.22 -13.96 -7.78
C THR A 423 -51.65 -15.33 -7.40
N LEU A 424 -52.55 -16.27 -7.08
CA LEU A 424 -52.22 -17.68 -6.89
C LEU A 424 -51.69 -18.26 -8.19
N ARG A 425 -50.70 -19.15 -8.10
CA ARG A 425 -50.10 -19.83 -9.26
C ARG A 425 -50.33 -21.33 -9.19
N ASN A 426 -50.20 -22.02 -10.33
CA ASN A 426 -50.42 -23.47 -10.40
C ASN A 426 -49.54 -24.25 -9.39
N ASN A 427 -48.29 -23.84 -9.19
CA ASN A 427 -47.37 -24.49 -8.26
C ASN A 427 -47.68 -24.21 -6.78
N ASP A 428 -48.57 -23.25 -6.48
CA ASP A 428 -49.04 -22.97 -5.12
C ASP A 428 -50.12 -23.97 -4.67
N VAL A 429 -50.76 -24.69 -5.61
CA VAL A 429 -51.81 -25.69 -5.34
C VAL A 429 -51.24 -27.09 -5.58
N LYS A 430 -51.28 -27.94 -4.55
CA LYS A 430 -50.81 -29.33 -4.64
C LYS A 430 -51.87 -30.25 -5.24
N ALA A 431 -53.12 -30.08 -4.84
CA ALA A 431 -54.24 -30.85 -5.34
C ALA A 431 -55.55 -30.09 -5.17
N ILE A 432 -56.50 -30.35 -6.05
CA ILE A 432 -57.86 -29.87 -5.93
C ILE A 432 -58.84 -30.98 -6.30
N THR A 433 -59.90 -31.11 -5.52
CA THR A 433 -61.03 -31.98 -5.78
C THR A 433 -62.31 -31.16 -5.72
N GLY A 434 -63.37 -31.61 -6.39
CA GLY A 434 -64.62 -30.87 -6.43
C GLY A 434 -65.79 -31.78 -6.78
N GLU A 435 -66.92 -31.52 -6.12
CA GLU A 435 -68.17 -32.24 -6.35
C GLU A 435 -69.34 -31.25 -6.40
N TYR A 436 -70.31 -31.51 -7.29
CA TYR A 436 -71.58 -30.78 -7.29
C TYR A 436 -72.39 -31.15 -6.04
N ARG A 437 -72.89 -30.15 -5.32
CA ARG A 437 -73.49 -30.35 -3.98
C ARG A 437 -74.68 -31.29 -3.93
N ASP A 438 -75.50 -31.35 -4.96
CA ASP A 438 -76.68 -32.24 -5.00
C ASP A 438 -76.63 -33.23 -6.17
N GLY A 439 -75.45 -33.81 -6.36
CA GLY A 439 -75.20 -35.09 -7.05
C GLY A 439 -76.15 -35.49 -8.19
N LYS A 440 -75.60 -35.60 -9.40
CA LYS A 440 -76.20 -36.33 -10.53
C LYS A 440 -77.53 -35.82 -11.09
N ASN A 441 -78.13 -34.73 -10.59
CA ASN A 441 -79.42 -34.23 -11.05
C ASN A 441 -79.31 -32.81 -11.67
N ALA A 442 -79.54 -32.68 -12.97
CA ALA A 442 -79.48 -31.39 -13.67
C ALA A 442 -80.68 -30.45 -13.39
N LEU A 443 -81.74 -30.96 -12.76
CA LEU A 443 -83.03 -30.25 -12.65
C LEU A 443 -83.31 -29.70 -11.25
N VAL A 444 -82.47 -29.98 -10.25
CA VAL A 444 -82.65 -29.48 -8.89
C VAL A 444 -81.85 -28.19 -8.72
N HIS A 445 -82.55 -27.07 -8.59
CA HIS A 445 -81.95 -25.82 -8.15
C HIS A 445 -81.79 -25.90 -6.63
N VAL A 446 -80.57 -26.19 -6.17
CA VAL A 446 -80.24 -26.24 -4.74
C VAL A 446 -79.69 -24.92 -4.21
N SER A 447 -79.48 -23.96 -5.10
CA SER A 447 -79.19 -22.57 -4.77
C SER A 447 -80.40 -21.68 -5.02
N THR A 448 -80.55 -20.64 -4.20
CA THR A 448 -81.48 -19.53 -4.44
C THR A 448 -80.93 -18.53 -5.46
N ASP A 449 -79.67 -18.70 -5.89
CA ASP A 449 -79.05 -17.91 -6.94
C ASP A 449 -79.44 -18.50 -8.32
N PRO A 450 -80.21 -17.77 -9.15
CA PRO A 450 -80.60 -18.24 -10.47
C PRO A 450 -79.41 -18.41 -11.43
N ASP A 451 -78.29 -17.75 -11.18
CA ASP A 451 -77.08 -17.83 -12.00
C ASP A 451 -76.12 -18.95 -11.53
N ASN A 452 -76.34 -19.53 -10.35
CA ASN A 452 -75.58 -20.68 -9.83
C ASN A 452 -76.51 -21.78 -9.25
N PRO A 453 -77.28 -22.49 -10.10
CA PRO A 453 -78.36 -23.37 -9.65
C PRO A 453 -77.90 -24.64 -8.92
N ASN A 454 -76.68 -25.11 -9.18
CA ASN A 454 -76.06 -26.26 -8.52
C ASN A 454 -74.57 -25.98 -8.28
N PRO A 455 -74.24 -25.37 -7.13
CA PRO A 455 -72.89 -24.90 -6.86
C PRO A 455 -71.93 -26.05 -6.59
N VAL A 456 -70.65 -25.79 -6.81
CA VAL A 456 -69.58 -26.74 -6.55
C VAL A 456 -69.01 -26.52 -5.14
N GLY A 457 -68.73 -27.62 -4.45
CA GLY A 457 -67.83 -27.62 -3.30
C GLY A 457 -66.44 -28.04 -3.76
N TYR A 458 -65.44 -27.17 -3.62
CA TYR A 458 -64.04 -27.50 -3.89
C TYR A 458 -63.29 -27.76 -2.59
N HIS A 459 -62.38 -28.74 -2.61
CA HIS A 459 -61.41 -29.00 -1.56
C HIS A 459 -60.00 -28.85 -2.13
N LEU A 460 -59.25 -27.89 -1.61
CA LEU A 460 -57.90 -27.56 -2.05
C LEU A 460 -56.88 -28.02 -1.02
N VAL A 461 -55.80 -28.65 -1.50
CA VAL A 461 -54.58 -28.90 -0.73
C VAL A 461 -53.51 -27.99 -1.30
N MET A 462 -53.01 -27.08 -0.48
CA MET A 462 -52.00 -26.12 -0.91
C MET A 462 -50.59 -26.73 -0.90
N ASN A 463 -49.71 -26.23 -1.76
CA ASN A 463 -48.33 -26.68 -1.81
C ASN A 463 -47.52 -26.10 -0.63
N ALA A 464 -46.84 -26.96 0.10
CA ALA A 464 -45.99 -26.59 1.23
C ALA A 464 -44.55 -26.24 0.82
N ASP A 465 -44.20 -26.30 -0.47
CA ASP A 465 -42.85 -25.97 -0.94
C ASP A 465 -42.50 -24.51 -0.65
N ASN A 466 -43.44 -23.59 -0.92
CA ASN A 466 -43.25 -22.15 -0.76
C ASN A 466 -43.93 -21.54 0.47
N PHE A 467 -44.78 -22.32 1.14
CA PHE A 467 -45.62 -21.86 2.24
C PHE A 467 -45.42 -22.68 3.51
N THR A 468 -45.48 -21.98 4.65
CA THR A 468 -45.67 -22.56 5.98
C THR A 468 -47.10 -22.29 6.41
N PHE A 469 -47.88 -23.33 6.69
CA PHE A 469 -49.27 -23.18 7.12
C PHE A 469 -49.36 -23.06 8.63
N ASN A 470 -50.05 -22.02 9.13
CA ASN A 470 -50.41 -21.90 10.55
C ASN A 470 -51.66 -22.71 10.92
N ASP A 471 -52.25 -23.39 9.93
CA ASP A 471 -53.38 -24.30 10.04
C ASP A 471 -53.06 -25.62 9.31
N THR A 472 -54.05 -26.23 8.65
CA THR A 472 -53.87 -27.52 7.96
C THR A 472 -53.34 -27.39 6.54
N GLY A 473 -53.36 -26.20 5.92
CA GLY A 473 -53.08 -26.02 4.49
C GLY A 473 -54.09 -26.69 3.55
N MET A 474 -55.23 -27.15 4.09
CA MET A 474 -56.33 -27.75 3.37
C MET A 474 -57.59 -26.90 3.56
N TYR A 475 -58.26 -26.57 2.47
CA TYR A 475 -59.37 -25.63 2.52
C TYR A 475 -60.57 -26.05 1.68
N ASP A 476 -61.74 -26.02 2.32
CA ASP A 476 -63.03 -26.20 1.66
C ASP A 476 -63.56 -24.84 1.19
N VAL A 477 -63.86 -24.73 -0.10
CA VAL A 477 -64.54 -23.59 -0.72
C VAL A 477 -65.92 -24.04 -1.14
N SER A 478 -66.91 -23.45 -0.49
CA SER A 478 -68.27 -23.94 -0.49
C SER A 478 -69.14 -22.95 -1.25
N GLY A 479 -69.86 -23.38 -2.30
CA GLY A 479 -70.82 -22.51 -2.98
C GLY A 479 -70.21 -21.76 -4.18
N ALA A 480 -69.12 -22.28 -4.74
CA ALA A 480 -68.40 -21.70 -5.87
C ALA A 480 -69.14 -21.94 -7.19
#